data_AF-A0A0F9AR93-F1
#
_entry.id   AF-A0A0F9AR93-F1
#
_cell.length_a   1.000
_cell.length_b   1.000
_cell.length_c   1.000
_cell.angle_alpha   90.00
_cell.angle_beta   90.00
_cell.angle_gamma   90.00
#
_symmetry.space_group_name_H-M   'P 1'
#
loop_
_entity.id
_entity.type
_entity.pdbx_description
1 polymer ?
#
loop_
_entity_poly.entity_id
_entity_poly.type
_entity_poly.pdbx_seq_one_letter_code
_entity_poly.pdbx_strand_id
1 'polypeptide(L)'
;MYTLIKKSKGLKANYIDQTKFDISSFKGDLAEKASKIIPKMFMGIQKARKDYEREIKNQPTEIQKAPPEFWIEIMETAKSLGIDLIGFTPIDENLIFENDYVGGIEYLYENGIVLGMEMDYNSINTAPDPPAGLESLRIYAELGEATNKLADFIRSKGFRAIACHPLGGPILYPAIAVKAKLGKIGRQGLLITKKFGPRQRLSLISVNINNLPD
;
A
#
# COMPACT_ATOMS: atom_id res chain seq x y z
N MET A 1 23.00 -9.73 -18.73
CA MET A 1 22.02 -10.02 -17.67
C MET A 1 21.86 -8.74 -16.87
N TYR A 2 20.78 -7.98 -17.09
CA TYR A 2 20.54 -6.74 -16.34
C TYR A 2 19.91 -7.12 -15.00
N THR A 3 20.64 -6.91 -13.90
CA THR A 3 20.10 -7.04 -12.55
C THR A 3 19.19 -5.85 -12.31
N LEU A 4 17.87 -6.08 -12.22
CA LEU A 4 16.88 -5.01 -12.00
C LEU A 4 16.83 -4.51 -10.55
N ILE A 5 17.56 -5.15 -9.63
CA ILE A 5 17.62 -4.72 -8.23
C ILE A 5 18.47 -3.45 -8.10
N LYS A 6 17.86 -2.42 -7.52
CA LYS A 6 18.57 -1.24 -7.01
C LYS A 6 18.31 -1.13 -5.50
N LYS A 7 19.37 -0.87 -4.74
CA LYS A 7 19.24 -0.44 -3.33
C LYS A 7 18.72 0.99 -3.31
N SER A 8 17.72 1.26 -2.48
CA SER A 8 17.24 2.61 -2.28
C SER A 8 18.34 3.50 -1.68
N LYS A 9 18.53 4.68 -2.28
CA LYS A 9 19.33 5.81 -1.74
C LYS A 9 18.43 6.99 -1.36
N GLY A 10 17.13 6.72 -1.20
CA GLY A 10 16.09 7.73 -1.12
C GLY A 10 15.89 8.29 0.28
N LEU A 11 14.65 8.29 0.77
CA LEU A 11 14.30 8.96 2.01
C LEU A 11 14.92 8.29 3.24
N LYS A 12 15.46 9.11 4.16
CA LYS A 12 15.93 8.67 5.48
C LYS A 12 14.87 9.00 6.54
N ALA A 13 14.37 7.99 7.22
CA ALA A 13 13.48 8.16 8.36
C ALA A 13 14.30 8.23 9.66
N ASN A 14 14.36 9.40 10.30
CA ASN A 14 15.09 9.60 11.56
C ASN A 14 14.24 9.30 12.80
N TYR A 15 12.93 9.15 12.63
CA TYR A 15 11.98 8.89 13.71
C TYR A 15 10.95 7.85 13.26
N ILE A 16 10.89 6.75 14.00
CA ILE A 16 9.88 5.71 13.83
C ILE A 16 9.07 5.67 15.13
N ASP A 17 7.84 6.16 15.06
CA ASP A 17 6.91 6.12 16.18
C ASP A 17 6.43 4.68 16.42
N GLN A 18 6.83 4.09 17.56
CA GLN A 18 6.44 2.74 17.98
C GLN A 18 5.18 2.72 18.84
N THR A 19 4.67 3.87 19.27
CA THR A 19 3.49 3.99 20.14
C THR A 19 2.23 4.38 19.37
N LYS A 20 2.30 4.34 18.03
CA LYS A 20 1.25 4.74 17.08
C LYS A 20 -0.11 4.06 17.31
N PHE A 21 -0.14 2.92 18.00
CA PHE A 21 -1.35 2.21 18.37
C PHE A 21 -1.39 1.98 19.89
N ASP A 22 -2.02 2.88 20.63
CA ASP A 22 -2.36 2.61 22.02
C ASP A 22 -3.60 1.71 22.10
N ILE A 23 -3.36 0.41 21.98
CA ILE A 23 -4.39 -0.63 22.12
C ILE A 23 -4.98 -0.71 23.53
N SER A 24 -4.34 -0.12 24.54
CA SER A 24 -4.86 -0.11 25.92
C SER A 24 -6.09 0.80 26.07
N SER A 25 -6.28 1.72 25.11
CA SER A 25 -7.45 2.60 25.05
C SER A 25 -8.75 1.87 24.65
N PHE A 26 -8.67 0.67 24.06
CA PHE A 26 -9.84 -0.10 23.66
C PHE A 26 -10.43 -0.87 24.85
N LYS A 27 -11.72 -0.68 25.10
CA LYS A 27 -12.46 -1.36 26.17
C LYS A 27 -13.77 -1.95 25.64
N GLY A 28 -14.24 -3.02 26.27
CA GLY A 28 -15.51 -3.68 25.92
C GLY A 28 -15.54 -4.12 24.45
N ASP A 29 -16.62 -3.77 23.75
CA ASP A 29 -16.85 -4.10 22.33
C ASP A 29 -15.69 -3.67 21.41
N LEU A 30 -15.05 -2.51 21.66
CA LEU A 30 -13.92 -2.05 20.86
C LEU A 30 -12.71 -2.98 20.98
N ALA A 31 -12.45 -3.53 22.18
CA ALA A 31 -11.35 -4.47 22.39
C ALA A 31 -11.62 -5.81 21.68
N GLU A 32 -12.87 -6.27 21.69
CA GLU A 32 -13.26 -7.48 20.95
C GLU A 32 -13.12 -7.30 19.43
N LYS A 33 -13.48 -6.13 18.90
CA LYS A 33 -13.27 -5.80 17.48
C LYS A 33 -11.78 -5.73 17.15
N ALA A 34 -10.98 -5.06 17.99
CA ALA A 34 -9.55 -4.94 17.80
C ALA A 34 -8.85 -6.31 17.78
N SER A 35 -9.24 -7.23 18.66
CA SER A 35 -8.65 -8.58 18.72
C SER A 35 -8.88 -9.42 17.46
N LYS A 36 -9.94 -9.12 16.69
CA LYS A 36 -10.24 -9.75 15.39
C LYS A 36 -9.48 -9.07 14.24
N ILE A 37 -9.27 -7.75 14.31
CA ILE A 37 -8.65 -6.94 13.25
C ILE A 37 -7.13 -7.08 13.25
N ILE A 38 -6.50 -6.97 14.43
CA ILE A 38 -5.05 -6.93 14.58
C ILE A 38 -4.36 -8.17 13.98
N PRO A 39 -4.81 -9.41 14.23
CA PRO A 39 -4.22 -10.58 13.61
C PRO A 39 -4.27 -10.54 12.08
N LYS A 40 -5.40 -10.13 11.49
CA LYS A 40 -5.54 -10.01 10.04
C LYS A 40 -4.53 -9.01 9.45
N MET A 41 -4.37 -7.86 10.11
CA MET A 41 -3.36 -6.87 9.73
C MET A 41 -1.95 -7.47 9.72
N PHE A 42 -1.55 -8.16 10.80
CA PHE A 42 -0.22 -8.77 10.88
C PHE A 42 -0.03 -9.90 9.86
N MET A 43 -1.06 -10.72 9.60
CA MET A 43 -1.02 -11.72 8.53
C MET A 43 -0.80 -11.08 7.16
N GLY A 44 -1.46 -9.94 6.88
CA GLY A 44 -1.26 -9.16 5.66
C GLY A 44 0.17 -8.64 5.50
N ILE A 45 0.76 -8.13 6.59
CA ILE A 45 2.16 -7.67 6.61
C ILE A 45 3.12 -8.85 6.37
N GLN A 46 2.94 -9.96 7.07
CA GLN A 46 3.79 -11.15 6.94
C GLN A 46 3.75 -11.72 5.52
N LYS A 47 2.56 -11.79 4.91
CA LYS A 47 2.42 -12.22 3.51
C LYS A 47 3.18 -11.29 2.56
N ALA A 48 2.98 -9.98 2.68
CA ALA A 48 3.65 -8.99 1.83
C ALA A 48 5.17 -9.10 1.92
N ARG A 49 5.73 -9.31 3.13
CA ARG A 49 7.15 -9.58 3.31
C ARG A 49 7.63 -10.87 2.67
N LYS A 50 6.92 -11.97 2.89
CA LYS A 50 7.28 -13.26 2.32
C LYS A 50 7.28 -13.20 0.80
N ASP A 51 6.30 -12.53 0.20
CA ASP A 51 6.22 -12.33 -1.25
C ASP A 51 7.39 -11.45 -1.73
N TYR A 52 7.71 -10.36 -1.02
CA TYR A 52 8.88 -9.52 -1.31
C TYR A 52 10.19 -10.31 -1.26
N GLU A 53 10.47 -11.04 -0.17
CA GLU A 53 11.69 -11.86 -0.02
C GLU A 53 11.82 -12.90 -1.14
N ARG A 54 10.70 -13.53 -1.53
CA ARG A 54 10.66 -14.47 -2.66
C ARG A 54 11.03 -13.80 -3.97
N GLU A 55 10.55 -12.58 -4.20
CA GLU A 55 10.82 -11.79 -5.40
C GLU A 55 12.29 -11.33 -5.45
N ILE A 56 12.88 -10.91 -4.32
CA ILE A 56 14.32 -10.62 -4.20
C ILE A 56 15.15 -11.85 -4.55
N LYS A 57 14.78 -13.03 -4.02
CA LYS A 57 15.52 -14.27 -4.24
C LYS A 57 15.48 -14.76 -5.69
N ASN A 58 14.33 -14.60 -6.36
CA ASN A 58 14.11 -15.10 -7.71
C ASN A 58 13.84 -13.94 -8.68
N GLN A 59 14.86 -13.14 -8.97
CA GLN A 59 14.67 -11.89 -9.70
C GLN A 59 14.04 -12.08 -11.09
N PRO A 60 13.20 -11.13 -11.52
CA PRO A 60 12.70 -11.09 -12.90
C PRO A 60 13.87 -10.89 -13.87
N THR A 61 13.92 -11.70 -14.92
CA THR A 61 14.87 -11.51 -16.04
C THR A 61 14.27 -10.71 -17.18
N GLU A 62 12.95 -10.52 -17.18
CA GLU A 62 12.19 -9.95 -18.29
C GLU A 62 11.13 -8.96 -17.80
N ILE A 63 11.07 -7.83 -18.52
CA ILE A 63 10.03 -6.82 -18.41
C ILE A 63 8.93 -7.19 -19.40
N GLN A 64 7.68 -7.23 -18.95
CA GLN A 64 6.55 -7.64 -19.76
C GLN A 64 5.68 -6.46 -20.19
N LYS A 65 4.84 -6.69 -21.21
CA LYS A 65 3.76 -5.80 -21.64
C LYS A 65 2.42 -6.44 -21.33
N ALA A 66 1.49 -5.67 -20.79
CA ALA A 66 0.13 -6.12 -20.56
C ALA A 66 -0.84 -5.61 -21.64
N PRO A 67 -1.81 -6.42 -22.08
CA PRO A 67 -2.83 -5.95 -23.02
C PRO A 67 -3.83 -4.99 -22.32
N PRO A 68 -4.55 -4.12 -23.04
CA PRO A 68 -5.51 -3.19 -22.44
C PRO A 68 -6.56 -3.86 -21.53
N GLU A 69 -7.02 -5.06 -21.91
CA GLU A 69 -8.03 -5.83 -21.18
C GLU A 69 -7.56 -6.20 -19.77
N PHE A 70 -6.25 -6.44 -19.60
CA PHE A 70 -5.67 -6.72 -18.28
C PHE A 70 -5.91 -5.54 -17.31
N TRP A 71 -5.76 -4.30 -17.77
CA TRP A 71 -5.96 -3.13 -16.90
C TRP A 71 -7.42 -2.95 -16.51
N ILE A 72 -8.36 -3.29 -17.41
CA ILE A 72 -9.79 -3.31 -17.11
C ILE A 72 -10.07 -4.34 -16.01
N GLU A 73 -9.57 -5.57 -16.17
CA GLU A 73 -9.73 -6.62 -15.15
C GLU A 73 -9.13 -6.24 -13.80
N ILE A 74 -7.99 -5.53 -13.79
CA ILE A 74 -7.37 -5.02 -12.56
C ILE A 74 -8.27 -4.00 -11.86
N MET A 75 -8.85 -3.05 -12.59
CA MET A 75 -9.75 -2.05 -12.01
C MET A 75 -11.03 -2.70 -11.47
N GLU A 76 -11.61 -3.65 -12.19
CA GLU A 76 -12.80 -4.40 -11.75
C GLU A 76 -12.52 -5.26 -10.51
N THR A 77 -11.39 -5.98 -10.52
CA THR A 77 -10.96 -6.79 -9.37
C THR A 77 -10.69 -5.91 -8.17
N ALA A 78 -9.98 -4.79 -8.35
CA ALA A 78 -9.71 -3.84 -7.27
C ALA A 78 -11.01 -3.31 -6.65
N LYS A 79 -11.97 -2.91 -7.48
CA LYS A 79 -13.30 -2.48 -7.04
C LYS A 79 -14.04 -3.57 -6.26
N SER A 80 -13.98 -4.82 -6.73
CA SER A 80 -14.60 -5.96 -6.03
C SER A 80 -13.98 -6.25 -4.66
N LEU A 81 -12.72 -5.85 -4.46
CA LEU A 81 -11.98 -5.96 -3.21
C LEU A 81 -12.20 -4.75 -2.27
N GLY A 82 -13.05 -3.79 -2.64
CA GLY A 82 -13.33 -2.60 -1.85
C GLY A 82 -12.31 -1.46 -2.00
N ILE A 83 -11.47 -1.49 -3.05
CA ILE A 83 -10.56 -0.38 -3.34
C ILE A 83 -11.34 0.76 -4.01
N ASP A 84 -11.25 1.95 -3.42
CA ASP A 84 -11.98 3.13 -3.87
C ASP A 84 -11.23 4.00 -4.87
N LEU A 85 -9.90 3.99 -4.80
CA LEU A 85 -9.00 4.79 -5.63
C LEU A 85 -7.95 3.87 -6.25
N ILE A 86 -7.75 4.00 -7.55
CA ILE A 86 -6.69 3.33 -8.29
C ILE A 86 -6.02 4.31 -9.22
N GLY A 87 -4.69 4.33 -9.21
CA GLY A 87 -3.88 5.17 -10.08
C GLY A 87 -2.61 4.44 -10.47
N PHE A 88 -2.07 4.82 -11.62
CA PHE A 88 -0.92 4.16 -12.23
C PHE A 88 0.20 5.18 -12.40
N THR A 89 1.43 4.81 -12.04
CA THR A 89 2.59 5.69 -12.18
C THR A 89 3.89 4.91 -12.23
N PRO A 90 4.91 5.40 -12.96
CA PRO A 90 6.29 5.02 -12.70
C PRO A 90 6.63 5.32 -11.23
N ILE A 91 7.41 4.43 -10.63
CA ILE A 91 7.90 4.59 -9.27
C ILE A 91 9.10 5.54 -9.29
N ASP A 92 9.02 6.60 -8.49
CA ASP A 92 10.14 7.50 -8.26
C ASP A 92 11.01 6.94 -7.14
N GLU A 93 12.23 6.53 -7.49
CA GLU A 93 13.21 5.98 -6.55
C GLU A 93 13.54 6.92 -5.39
N ASN A 94 13.40 8.24 -5.57
CA ASN A 94 13.63 9.22 -4.51
C ASN A 94 12.54 9.20 -3.43
N LEU A 95 11.40 8.55 -3.70
CA LEU A 95 10.31 8.39 -2.74
C LEU A 95 10.41 7.09 -1.94
N ILE A 96 11.33 6.19 -2.31
CA ILE A 96 11.55 4.92 -1.62
C ILE A 96 12.45 5.20 -0.41
N PHE A 97 12.11 4.62 0.75
CA PHE A 97 12.97 4.75 1.93
C PHE A 97 14.24 3.92 1.78
N GLU A 98 15.36 4.37 2.34
CA GLU A 98 16.61 3.59 2.32
C GLU A 98 16.49 2.30 3.14
N ASN A 99 15.84 2.41 4.30
CA ASN A 99 15.62 1.32 5.24
C ASN A 99 14.16 1.30 5.68
N ASP A 100 13.63 0.11 5.86
CA ASP A 100 12.46 -0.11 6.69
C ASP A 100 12.93 -0.48 8.12
N TYR A 101 12.03 -0.98 8.95
CA TYR A 101 12.36 -1.35 10.32
C TYR A 101 13.16 -2.66 10.45
N VAL A 102 13.27 -3.47 9.40
CA VAL A 102 14.03 -4.73 9.40
C VAL A 102 15.33 -4.66 8.59
N GLY A 103 15.52 -3.65 7.75
CA GLY A 103 16.77 -3.43 7.04
C GLY A 103 16.62 -2.58 5.78
N GLY A 104 17.58 -2.73 4.86
CA GLY A 104 17.60 -1.99 3.61
C GLY A 104 16.44 -2.37 2.67
N ILE A 105 15.91 -1.38 1.96
CA ILE A 105 14.85 -1.58 0.98
C ILE A 105 15.44 -1.67 -0.42
N GLU A 106 15.05 -2.73 -1.12
CA GLU A 106 15.39 -2.96 -2.51
C GLU A 106 14.15 -2.75 -3.38
N TYR A 107 14.39 -2.23 -4.57
CA TYR A 107 13.35 -1.91 -5.53
C TYR A 107 13.65 -2.61 -6.86
N LEU A 108 12.64 -3.32 -7.37
CA LEU A 108 12.76 -4.26 -8.49
C LEU A 108 12.02 -3.80 -9.75
N TYR A 109 10.98 -2.99 -9.60
CA TYR A 109 9.94 -2.82 -10.61
C TYR A 109 9.66 -1.37 -10.90
N GLU A 110 9.76 -0.95 -12.17
CA GLU A 110 9.70 0.46 -12.55
C GLU A 110 8.34 1.12 -12.42
N ASN A 111 7.28 0.32 -12.37
CA ASN A 111 5.92 0.81 -12.38
C ASN A 111 5.15 0.33 -11.16
N GLY A 112 4.21 1.17 -10.72
CA GLY A 112 3.38 0.95 -9.55
C GLY A 112 1.91 1.24 -9.80
N ILE A 113 1.07 0.45 -9.13
CA ILE A 113 -0.37 0.64 -9.02
C ILE A 113 -0.62 1.18 -7.61
N VAL A 114 -0.99 2.45 -7.51
CA VAL A 114 -1.33 3.09 -6.23
C VAL A 114 -2.80 2.83 -5.93
N LEU A 115 -3.07 2.31 -4.74
CA LEU A 115 -4.42 1.99 -4.29
C LEU A 115 -4.79 2.89 -3.12
N GLY A 116 -6.08 3.19 -3.00
CA GLY A 116 -6.63 3.90 -1.84
C GLY A 116 -7.99 3.34 -1.43
N MET A 117 -8.23 3.36 -0.12
CA MET A 117 -9.50 2.94 0.48
C MET A 117 -9.95 3.99 1.49
N GLU A 118 -11.23 4.33 1.41
CA GLU A 118 -11.89 5.30 2.28
C GLU A 118 -12.01 4.74 3.71
N MET A 119 -11.70 5.59 4.70
CA MET A 119 -11.97 5.25 6.10
C MET A 119 -13.41 5.62 6.46
N ASP A 120 -14.07 4.90 7.37
CA ASP A 120 -15.42 5.21 7.82
C ASP A 120 -15.56 6.65 8.34
N TYR A 121 -16.51 7.41 7.80
CA TYR A 121 -16.71 8.82 8.16
C TYR A 121 -17.06 8.99 9.64
N ASN A 122 -18.03 8.20 10.12
CA ASN A 122 -18.58 8.39 11.46
C ASN A 122 -17.53 8.10 12.52
N SER A 123 -16.72 7.06 12.31
CA SER A 123 -15.64 6.66 13.20
C SER A 123 -14.49 7.68 13.18
N ILE A 124 -14.07 8.17 12.01
CA ILE A 124 -13.03 9.22 11.94
C ILE A 124 -13.50 10.55 12.54
N ASN A 125 -14.80 10.86 12.45
CA ASN A 125 -15.37 12.07 13.03
C ASN A 125 -15.36 12.08 14.57
N THR A 126 -15.07 10.95 15.23
CA THR A 126 -14.88 10.91 16.69
C THR A 126 -13.45 11.19 17.12
N ALA A 127 -12.51 11.47 16.20
CA ALA A 127 -11.12 11.67 16.58
C ALA A 127 -10.98 12.81 17.63
N PRO A 128 -10.15 12.63 18.68
CA PRO A 128 -9.15 11.57 18.86
C PRO A 128 -9.65 10.33 19.64
N ASP A 129 -10.96 10.13 19.80
CA ASP A 129 -11.51 9.04 20.61
C ASP A 129 -11.21 7.63 20.04
N PRO A 130 -11.24 6.58 20.89
CA PRO A 130 -10.90 5.22 20.48
C PRO A 130 -11.56 4.67 19.19
N PRO A 131 -12.82 4.99 18.83
CA PRO A 131 -13.40 4.52 17.56
C PRO A 131 -12.60 4.95 16.31
N ALA A 132 -12.02 6.15 16.30
CA ALA A 132 -11.16 6.61 15.20
C ALA A 132 -9.84 5.81 15.12
N GLY A 133 -9.31 5.41 16.28
CA GLY A 133 -8.15 4.52 16.37
C GLY A 133 -8.45 3.11 15.87
N LEU A 134 -9.61 2.56 16.22
CA LEU A 134 -10.07 1.26 15.73
C LEU A 134 -10.28 1.27 14.21
N GLU A 135 -10.84 2.36 13.68
CA GLU A 135 -10.99 2.55 12.24
C GLU A 135 -9.64 2.59 11.52
N SER A 136 -8.64 3.23 12.12
CA SER A 136 -7.27 3.21 11.60
C SER A 136 -6.68 1.78 11.56
N LEU A 137 -6.96 0.94 12.55
CA LEU A 137 -6.56 -0.48 12.52
C LEU A 137 -7.31 -1.27 11.44
N ARG A 138 -8.63 -1.06 11.34
CA ARG A 138 -9.49 -1.73 10.36
C ARG A 138 -9.00 -1.47 8.94
N ILE A 139 -8.77 -0.21 8.60
CA ILE A 139 -8.33 0.17 7.25
C ILE A 139 -6.95 -0.40 6.91
N TYR A 140 -6.02 -0.52 7.88
CA TYR A 140 -4.73 -1.18 7.64
C TYR A 140 -4.89 -2.67 7.37
N ALA A 141 -5.80 -3.35 8.08
CA ALA A 141 -6.10 -4.75 7.84
C ALA A 141 -6.75 -4.98 6.47
N GLU A 142 -7.82 -4.24 6.17
CA GLU A 142 -8.62 -4.46 4.96
C GLU A 142 -7.90 -4.01 3.69
N LEU A 143 -7.30 -2.82 3.67
CA LEU A 143 -6.52 -2.37 2.51
C LEU A 143 -5.28 -3.27 2.33
N GLY A 144 -4.65 -3.72 3.42
CA GLY A 144 -3.54 -4.67 3.37
C GLY A 144 -3.93 -6.01 2.75
N GLU A 145 -5.07 -6.56 3.15
CA GLU A 145 -5.63 -7.79 2.59
C GLU A 145 -6.00 -7.61 1.10
N ALA A 146 -6.70 -6.53 0.75
CA ALA A 146 -7.07 -6.21 -0.63
C ALA A 146 -5.83 -6.04 -1.54
N THR A 147 -4.80 -5.35 -1.06
CA THR A 147 -3.53 -5.16 -1.80
C THR A 147 -2.86 -6.50 -2.08
N ASN A 148 -2.80 -7.39 -1.07
CA ASN A 148 -2.23 -8.72 -1.24
C ASN A 148 -3.02 -9.58 -2.23
N LYS A 149 -4.36 -9.56 -2.15
CA LYS A 149 -5.24 -10.31 -3.07
C LYS A 149 -5.12 -9.82 -4.50
N LEU A 150 -5.08 -8.50 -4.71
CA LEU A 150 -4.90 -7.94 -6.05
C LEU A 150 -3.51 -8.28 -6.61
N ALA A 151 -2.47 -8.29 -5.77
CA ALA A 151 -1.15 -8.75 -6.19
C ALA A 151 -1.12 -10.25 -6.53
N ASP A 152 -1.85 -11.09 -5.80
CA ASP A 152 -2.02 -12.52 -6.13
C ASP A 152 -2.74 -12.69 -7.48
N PHE A 153 -3.75 -11.87 -7.74
CA PHE A 153 -4.45 -11.85 -9.02
C PHE A 153 -3.54 -11.44 -10.18
N ILE A 154 -2.72 -10.39 -10.01
CA ILE A 154 -1.72 -10.01 -11.02
C ILE A 154 -0.76 -11.18 -11.30
N ARG A 155 -0.34 -11.90 -10.26
CA ARG A 155 0.52 -13.09 -10.39
C ARG A 155 -0.18 -14.25 -11.09
N SER A 156 -1.47 -14.47 -10.85
CA SER A 156 -2.21 -15.53 -11.53
C SER A 156 -2.40 -15.26 -13.03
N LYS A 157 -2.27 -14.00 -13.46
CA LYS A 157 -2.25 -13.58 -14.87
C LYS A 157 -0.88 -13.69 -15.55
N GLY A 158 0.15 -14.20 -14.85
CA GLY A 158 1.49 -14.42 -15.41
C GLY A 158 2.46 -13.24 -15.26
N PHE A 159 2.03 -12.15 -14.62
CA PHE A 159 2.89 -11.02 -14.29
C PHE A 159 3.52 -11.18 -12.91
N ARG A 160 4.55 -10.40 -12.61
CA ARG A 160 5.18 -10.34 -11.29
C ARG A 160 4.70 -9.10 -10.57
N ALA A 161 4.46 -9.24 -9.27
CA ALA A 161 3.96 -8.15 -8.44
C ALA A 161 4.49 -8.26 -7.00
N ILE A 162 4.82 -7.12 -6.39
CA ILE A 162 5.12 -7.01 -4.96
C ILE A 162 4.07 -6.11 -4.32
N ALA A 163 3.36 -6.63 -3.33
CA ALA A 163 2.42 -5.86 -2.52
C ALA A 163 3.17 -5.04 -1.47
N CYS A 164 2.94 -3.73 -1.46
CA CYS A 164 3.43 -2.82 -0.43
C CYS A 164 2.28 -2.52 0.54
N HIS A 165 2.38 -3.06 1.75
CA HIS A 165 1.34 -2.94 2.78
C HIS A 165 1.15 -1.48 3.22
N PRO A 166 -0.09 -1.02 3.50
CA PRO A 166 -0.36 0.36 3.90
C PRO A 166 0.32 0.75 5.24
N LEU A 167 0.52 -0.22 6.13
CA LEU A 167 1.30 -0.03 7.37
C LEU A 167 2.78 -0.37 7.14
N GLY A 168 3.66 0.60 7.36
CA GLY A 168 5.12 0.43 7.30
C GLY A 168 5.70 0.26 5.90
N GLY A 169 4.96 0.65 4.86
CA GLY A 169 5.36 0.44 3.47
C GLY A 169 6.67 1.13 3.06
N PRO A 170 7.33 0.62 2.00
CA PRO A 170 8.69 1.02 1.60
C PRO A 170 8.79 2.37 0.89
N ILE A 171 7.66 3.05 0.65
CA ILE A 171 7.58 4.25 -0.19
C ILE A 171 6.72 5.32 0.46
N LEU A 172 7.04 6.60 0.21
CA LEU A 172 6.22 7.73 0.64
C LEU A 172 4.88 7.79 -0.11
N TYR A 173 3.88 7.09 0.43
CA TYR A 173 2.58 6.90 -0.20
C TYR A 173 1.86 8.19 -0.66
N PRO A 174 1.79 9.28 0.14
CA PRO A 174 1.13 10.50 -0.31
C PRO A 174 1.76 11.10 -1.57
N ALA A 175 3.10 11.06 -1.67
CA ALA A 175 3.82 11.63 -2.81
C ALA A 175 3.64 10.79 -4.08
N ILE A 176 3.72 9.47 -3.99
CA ILE A 176 3.49 8.60 -5.16
C ILE A 176 2.02 8.65 -5.62
N ALA A 177 1.07 8.84 -4.71
CA ALA A 177 -0.34 9.03 -5.07
C ALA A 177 -0.59 10.34 -5.84
N VAL A 178 0.18 11.40 -5.59
CA VAL A 178 0.14 12.63 -6.41
C VAL A 178 0.65 12.33 -7.83
N LYS A 179 1.76 11.57 -7.96
CA LYS A 179 2.27 11.16 -9.28
C LYS A 179 1.26 10.29 -10.04
N ALA A 180 0.53 9.43 -9.34
CA ALA A 180 -0.59 8.64 -9.86
C ALA A 180 -1.89 9.44 -10.08
N LYS A 181 -1.85 10.79 -9.99
CA LYS A 181 -2.98 11.70 -10.21
C LYS A 181 -4.20 11.46 -9.30
N LEU A 182 -4.02 10.84 -8.13
CA LEU A 182 -5.12 10.55 -7.19
C LEU A 182 -5.54 11.75 -6.34
N GLY A 183 -4.69 12.77 -6.24
CA GLY A 183 -4.96 13.93 -5.40
C GLY A 183 -3.81 14.94 -5.39
N LYS A 184 -3.89 15.89 -4.46
CA LYS A 184 -2.84 16.91 -4.23
C LYS A 184 -2.50 16.98 -2.75
N ILE A 185 -1.27 17.36 -2.40
CA ILE A 185 -0.91 17.60 -1.00
C ILE A 185 -1.56 18.91 -0.54
N GLY A 186 -2.34 18.84 0.54
CA GLY A 186 -2.91 20.02 1.20
C GLY A 186 -1.89 20.71 2.13
N ARG A 187 -2.21 21.91 2.58
CA ARG A 187 -1.35 22.70 3.49
C ARG A 187 -1.04 21.99 4.82
N GLN A 188 -1.92 21.08 5.23
CA GLN A 188 -1.79 20.22 6.40
C GLN A 188 -0.86 19.00 6.18
N GLY A 189 -0.22 18.88 5.01
CA GLY A 189 0.71 17.80 4.70
C GLY A 189 0.06 16.45 4.36
N LEU A 190 -1.26 16.39 4.26
CA LEU A 190 -2.01 15.18 3.88
C LEU A 190 -2.40 15.22 2.40
N LEU A 191 -2.49 14.05 1.78
CA LEU A 191 -3.08 13.91 0.46
C LEU A 191 -4.57 14.28 0.52
N ILE A 192 -5.01 15.17 -0.35
CA ILE A 192 -6.41 15.54 -0.59
C ILE A 192 -6.85 14.92 -1.92
N THR A 193 -7.75 13.94 -1.81
CA THR A 193 -8.44 13.33 -2.96
C THR A 193 -9.72 14.09 -3.25
N LYS A 194 -10.18 14.05 -4.51
CA LYS A 194 -11.41 14.75 -4.92
C LYS A 194 -12.65 14.23 -4.19
N LYS A 195 -12.71 12.92 -3.93
CA LYS A 195 -13.91 12.26 -3.39
C LYS A 195 -13.95 12.26 -1.86
N PHE A 196 -12.81 12.07 -1.19
CA PHE A 196 -12.76 11.79 0.26
C PHE A 196 -12.01 12.84 1.08
N GLY A 197 -11.42 13.86 0.42
CA GLY A 197 -10.51 14.76 1.09
C GLY A 197 -9.29 13.99 1.62
N PRO A 198 -8.93 14.09 2.91
CA PRO A 198 -7.83 13.31 3.51
C PRO A 198 -8.24 11.95 4.09
N ARG A 199 -9.53 11.55 4.01
CA ARG A 199 -10.08 10.37 4.71
C ARG A 199 -9.82 9.07 3.95
N GLN A 200 -8.56 8.78 3.67
CA GLN A 200 -8.16 7.52 3.04
C GLN A 200 -6.84 6.99 3.61
N ARG A 201 -6.59 5.69 3.40
CA ARG A 201 -5.25 5.11 3.44
C ARG A 201 -4.84 4.67 2.05
N LEU A 202 -3.53 4.51 1.88
CA LEU A 202 -2.89 4.23 0.61
C LEU A 202 -2.01 3.00 0.73
N SER A 203 -1.93 2.25 -0.36
CA SER A 203 -0.97 1.18 -0.56
C SER A 203 -0.46 1.21 -2.00
N LEU A 204 0.49 0.33 -2.32
CA LEU A 204 1.05 0.25 -3.66
C LEU A 204 1.27 -1.23 -4.04
N ILE A 205 1.16 -1.54 -5.32
CA ILE A 205 1.66 -2.79 -5.88
C ILE A 205 2.68 -2.42 -6.95
N SER A 206 3.92 -2.87 -6.81
CA SER A 206 4.93 -2.70 -7.87
C SER A 206 4.91 -3.90 -8.81
N VAL A 207 5.08 -3.67 -10.12
CA VAL A 207 4.83 -4.68 -11.16
C VAL A 207 5.91 -4.69 -12.24
N ASN A 208 6.20 -5.86 -12.82
CA ASN A 208 7.17 -6.01 -13.92
C ASN A 208 6.62 -5.61 -15.31
N ILE A 209 5.59 -4.78 -15.35
CA ILE A 209 4.87 -4.39 -16.57
C ILE A 209 5.33 -3.00 -16.98
N ASN A 210 5.77 -2.79 -18.22
CA ASN A 210 6.29 -1.49 -18.67
C ASN A 210 5.23 -0.50 -19.19
N ASN A 211 4.11 -0.97 -19.73
CA ASN A 211 3.09 -0.14 -20.36
C ASN A 211 1.90 0.08 -19.42
N LEU A 212 1.97 1.14 -18.63
CA LEU A 212 0.85 1.58 -17.80
C LEU A 212 -0.33 2.05 -18.65
N PRO A 213 -1.59 1.91 -18.17
CA PRO A 213 -2.74 2.51 -18.82
C PRO A 213 -2.70 4.04 -18.67
N ASP A 214 -3.39 4.74 -19.57
CA ASP A 214 -3.46 6.21 -19.60
C ASP A 214 -4.22 6.83 -18.42
#